data_AF-A0A9P4GQF9-F1
#
_entry.id   AF-A0A9P4GQF9-F1
#
_cell.length_a   1.000
_cell.length_b   1.000
_cell.length_c   1.000
_cell.angle_alpha   90.00
_cell.angle_beta   90.00
_cell.angle_gamma   90.00
#
_symmetry.space_group_name_H-M   'P 1'
#
loop_
_entity.id
_entity.type
_entity.pdbx_description
1 polymer ?
#
loop_
_entity_poly.entity_id
_entity_poly.type
_entity_poly.pdbx_seq_one_letter_code
_entity_poly.pdbx_strand_id
1 'polypeptide(L)'
;MAPPLSSLYTLSFALAVLTTLFVAASLRLLTILPNQRSKSTPWRKRPVATRVLVVLGSGGHTHEMFYLLRDLDTRKYTHRTYVVSSGDAFSAQRAVEFERGLEEREKQWRAEEERNDETANGKVKIEVTNEDGVTKSTQEETMRGERPACLGPDHYNIAIVPRARKIHQPLLTTPLSCLWTLYCSFTPLLRAPPFLPDQQPTTPYEAAAADLPDLIITNGPATAVIIILASLILRFLNWRGANSRSKCKTVYVESFARVKTLSLSGRLLLRIVDRFLVQWVELEGAGGRAEFWGVLV
;
A
#
# COMPACT_ATOMS: atom_id res chain seq x y z
N MET A 1 -5.09 -52.93 -40.46
CA MET A 1 -4.99 -51.49 -40.15
C MET A 1 -4.68 -51.36 -38.67
N ALA A 2 -3.45 -50.97 -38.31
CA ALA A 2 -3.11 -50.68 -36.92
C ALA A 2 -3.67 -49.30 -36.53
N PRO A 3 -4.25 -49.12 -35.34
CA PRO A 3 -4.76 -47.82 -34.90
C PRO A 3 -3.60 -46.82 -34.74
N PRO A 4 -3.79 -45.52 -35.01
CA PRO A 4 -2.72 -44.54 -34.94
C PRO A 4 -2.23 -44.38 -33.49
N LEU A 5 -0.91 -44.53 -33.31
CA LEU A 5 -0.18 -44.47 -32.03
C LEU A 5 -0.09 -43.07 -31.41
N SER A 6 -0.96 -42.12 -31.74
CA SER A 6 -0.74 -40.70 -31.40
C SER A 6 -1.64 -40.13 -30.29
N SER A 7 -2.83 -40.68 -30.01
CA SER A 7 -3.77 -40.01 -29.07
C SER A 7 -3.46 -40.24 -27.59
N LEU A 8 -2.92 -41.41 -27.21
CA LEU A 8 -2.59 -41.71 -25.82
C LEU A 8 -1.32 -40.96 -25.37
N TYR A 9 -0.35 -40.77 -26.26
CA TYR A 9 0.84 -39.97 -25.98
C TYR A 9 0.53 -38.48 -25.91
N THR A 10 -0.37 -37.96 -26.76
CA THR A 10 -0.75 -36.54 -26.68
C THR A 10 -1.55 -36.24 -25.42
N LEU A 11 -2.47 -37.11 -25.01
CA LEU A 11 -3.21 -36.94 -23.76
C LEU A 11 -2.30 -37.08 -22.53
N SER A 12 -1.46 -38.12 -22.48
CA SER A 12 -0.54 -38.35 -21.35
C SER A 12 0.49 -37.23 -21.22
N PHE A 13 1.02 -36.75 -22.35
CA PHE A 13 1.91 -35.60 -22.39
C PHE A 13 1.21 -34.32 -21.92
N ALA A 14 -0.01 -34.05 -22.39
CA ALA A 14 -0.78 -32.89 -21.95
C ALA A 14 -1.07 -32.92 -20.44
N LEU A 15 -1.42 -34.09 -19.89
CA LEU A 15 -1.61 -34.28 -18.45
C LEU A 15 -0.30 -34.08 -17.66
N ALA A 16 0.83 -34.61 -18.16
CA ALA A 16 2.14 -34.39 -17.54
C ALA A 16 2.56 -32.91 -17.55
N VAL A 17 2.27 -32.18 -18.63
CA VAL A 17 2.51 -30.73 -18.70
C VAL A 17 1.59 -29.98 -17.74
N LEU A 18 0.30 -30.31 -17.68
CA LEU A 18 -0.64 -29.64 -16.79
C LEU A 18 -0.31 -29.88 -15.31
N THR A 19 0.10 -31.09 -14.95
CA THR A 19 0.53 -31.44 -13.59
C THR A 19 1.83 -30.75 -13.21
N THR A 20 2.82 -30.70 -14.11
CA THR A 20 4.08 -29.98 -13.84
C THR A 20 3.85 -28.47 -13.70
N LEU A 21 3.02 -27.87 -14.55
CA LEU A 21 2.61 -26.46 -14.42
C LEU A 21 1.84 -26.21 -13.12
N PHE A 22 0.96 -27.13 -12.72
CA PHE A 22 0.22 -27.02 -11.46
C PHE A 22 1.14 -27.09 -10.24
N VAL A 23 2.11 -28.01 -10.23
CA VAL A 23 3.11 -28.12 -9.15
C VAL A 23 3.98 -26.86 -9.11
N ALA A 24 4.49 -26.40 -10.27
CA ALA A 24 5.29 -25.18 -10.35
C ALA A 24 4.51 -23.95 -9.87
N ALA A 25 3.25 -23.81 -10.28
CA ALA A 25 2.36 -22.74 -9.83
C ALA A 25 2.09 -22.82 -8.33
N SER A 26 1.87 -24.02 -7.79
CA SER A 26 1.64 -24.23 -6.35
C SER A 26 2.87 -23.87 -5.54
N LEU A 27 4.05 -24.33 -5.94
CA LEU A 27 5.32 -23.95 -5.31
C LEU A 27 5.55 -22.45 -5.38
N ARG A 28 5.30 -21.83 -6.54
CA ARG A 28 5.40 -20.37 -6.72
C ARG A 28 4.45 -19.63 -5.78
N LEU A 29 3.20 -20.06 -5.67
CA LEU A 29 2.22 -19.46 -4.77
C LEU A 29 2.68 -19.59 -3.30
N LEU A 30 3.14 -20.77 -2.88
CA LEU A 30 3.64 -20.99 -1.52
C LEU A 30 4.87 -20.14 -1.18
N THR A 31 5.74 -19.84 -2.17
CA THR A 31 6.89 -18.94 -1.95
C THR A 31 6.51 -17.47 -1.80
N ILE A 32 5.36 -17.07 -2.35
CA ILE A 32 4.89 -15.67 -2.31
C ILE A 32 4.01 -15.43 -1.11
N LEU A 33 3.22 -16.44 -0.72
CA LEU A 33 2.35 -16.33 0.42
C LEU A 33 3.19 -16.16 1.70
N PRO A 34 2.88 -15.14 2.50
CA PRO A 34 3.68 -14.79 3.67
C PRO A 34 3.61 -15.90 4.72
N ASN A 35 4.76 -16.50 5.04
CA ASN A 35 4.89 -17.48 6.13
C ASN A 35 4.87 -16.76 7.50
N GLN A 36 4.33 -17.43 8.52
CA GLN A 36 3.74 -16.94 9.78
C GLN A 36 4.48 -15.88 10.61
N ARG A 37 5.69 -15.47 10.25
CA ARG A 37 6.39 -14.36 10.89
C ARG A 37 7.12 -13.54 9.84
N SER A 38 6.51 -12.45 9.40
CA SER A 38 7.26 -11.36 8.77
C SER A 38 8.16 -10.76 9.85
N LYS A 39 9.34 -11.36 10.06
CA LYS A 39 10.41 -10.66 10.77
C LYS A 39 10.66 -9.39 9.97
N SER A 40 10.60 -8.23 10.62
CA SER A 40 10.94 -6.97 9.98
C SER A 40 12.37 -7.05 9.47
N THR A 41 12.56 -7.44 8.20
CA THR A 41 13.90 -7.44 7.62
C THR A 41 14.33 -5.97 7.58
N PRO A 42 15.38 -5.58 8.31
CA PRO A 42 15.83 -4.19 8.31
C PRO A 42 16.21 -3.83 6.88
N TRP A 43 15.47 -2.90 6.29
CA TRP A 43 15.74 -2.40 4.94
C TRP A 43 17.12 -1.75 4.95
N ARG A 44 18.09 -2.40 4.29
CA ARG A 44 19.51 -2.03 4.36
C ARG A 44 19.83 -0.68 3.70
N LYS A 45 18.88 -0.08 2.96
CA LYS A 45 18.93 1.29 2.43
C LYS A 45 17.51 1.87 2.37
N ARG A 46 17.30 3.09 2.88
CA ARG A 46 16.01 3.78 2.77
C ARG A 46 15.73 4.06 1.28
N PRO A 47 14.57 3.66 0.72
CA PRO A 47 14.25 3.97 -0.67
C PRO A 47 14.22 5.49 -0.86
N VAL A 48 14.61 5.96 -2.05
CA VAL A 48 14.59 7.39 -2.39
C VAL A 48 13.17 7.94 -2.34
N ALA A 49 12.20 7.14 -2.80
CA ALA A 49 10.78 7.46 -2.80
C ALA A 49 9.97 6.18 -2.55
N THR A 50 8.83 6.31 -1.86
CA THR A 50 7.96 5.18 -1.49
C THR A 50 6.54 5.48 -1.92
N ARG A 51 5.96 4.60 -2.73
CA ARG A 51 4.56 4.72 -3.16
C ARG A 51 3.66 3.88 -2.26
N VAL A 52 2.64 4.51 -1.68
CA VAL A 52 1.61 3.84 -0.88
C VAL A 52 0.29 3.88 -1.62
N LEU A 53 -0.41 2.76 -1.65
CA LEU A 53 -1.77 2.65 -2.15
C LEU A 53 -2.72 2.38 -0.99
N VAL A 54 -3.65 3.29 -0.77
CA VAL A 54 -4.64 3.24 0.31
C VAL A 54 -5.98 2.90 -0.31
N VAL A 55 -6.56 1.75 0.03
CA VAL A 55 -7.91 1.41 -0.43
C VAL A 55 -8.92 1.89 0.60
N LEU A 56 -9.71 2.89 0.22
CA LEU A 56 -10.77 3.44 1.03
C LEU A 56 -12.01 2.55 0.93
N GLY A 57 -12.54 2.15 2.09
CA GLY A 57 -13.89 1.58 2.18
C GLY A 57 -14.94 2.66 1.92
N SER A 58 -16.22 2.30 2.00
CA SER A 58 -17.32 3.28 1.97
C SER A 58 -17.88 3.50 3.37
N GLY A 59 -18.17 4.75 3.74
CA GLY A 59 -18.80 5.10 5.02
C GLY A 59 -17.83 5.04 6.20
N GLY A 60 -18.17 4.29 7.26
CA GLY A 60 -17.37 4.20 8.50
C GLY A 60 -15.94 3.72 8.28
N HIS A 61 -15.71 2.80 7.32
CA HIS A 61 -14.37 2.33 6.97
C HIS A 61 -13.46 3.44 6.42
N THR A 62 -14.02 4.40 5.69
CA THR A 62 -13.25 5.56 5.21
C THR A 62 -12.71 6.37 6.38
N HIS A 63 -13.55 6.57 7.41
CA HIS A 63 -13.19 7.32 8.61
C HIS A 63 -12.11 6.61 9.41
N GLU A 64 -12.29 5.30 9.64
CA GLU A 64 -11.27 4.44 10.25
C GLU A 64 -9.93 4.57 9.50
N MET A 65 -9.94 4.52 8.16
CA MET A 65 -8.71 4.59 7.37
C MET A 65 -7.99 5.94 7.51
N PHE A 66 -8.71 7.06 7.49
CA PHE A 66 -8.06 8.36 7.68
C PHE A 66 -7.55 8.57 9.09
N TYR A 67 -8.19 7.98 10.10
CA TYR A 67 -7.67 8.00 11.46
C TYR A 67 -6.39 7.17 11.58
N LEU A 68 -6.32 5.99 10.93
CA LEU A 68 -5.10 5.19 10.84
C LEU A 68 -3.94 5.94 10.18
N LEU A 69 -4.25 6.81 9.22
CA LEU A 69 -3.27 7.58 8.46
C LEU A 69 -2.95 8.94 9.08
N ARG A 70 -3.55 9.32 10.20
CA ARG A 70 -3.42 10.67 10.79
C ARG A 70 -1.96 11.10 11.00
N ASP A 71 -1.11 10.14 11.40
CA ASP A 71 0.32 10.32 11.73
C ASP A 71 1.23 9.78 10.61
N LEU A 72 0.72 9.71 9.38
CA LEU A 72 1.49 9.25 8.23
C LEU A 72 2.63 10.23 7.91
N ASP A 73 3.87 9.74 7.98
CA ASP A 73 5.05 10.51 7.61
C ASP A 73 5.13 10.75 6.09
N THR A 74 4.89 12.00 5.70
CA THR A 74 4.87 12.47 4.29
C THR A 74 6.27 12.55 3.68
N ARG A 75 7.34 12.55 4.49
CA ARG A 75 8.73 12.56 4.02
C ARG A 75 9.19 11.17 3.60
N LYS A 76 8.62 10.13 4.22
CA LYS A 76 8.87 8.71 3.89
C LYS A 76 7.95 8.21 2.77
N TYR A 77 6.67 8.54 2.85
CA TYR A 77 5.64 8.10 1.92
C TYR A 77 5.35 9.17 0.88
N THR A 78 6.27 9.26 -0.08
CA THR A 78 6.38 10.37 -1.04
C THR A 78 5.25 10.46 -2.05
N HIS A 79 4.56 9.35 -2.33
CA HIS A 79 3.41 9.34 -3.24
C HIS A 79 2.27 8.45 -2.70
N ARG A 80 1.05 8.98 -2.67
CA ARG A 80 -0.12 8.35 -2.06
C ARG A 80 -1.26 8.18 -3.06
N THR A 81 -1.59 6.95 -3.40
CA THR A 81 -2.72 6.63 -4.28
C THR A 81 -3.92 6.21 -3.44
N TYR A 82 -4.99 7.01 -3.43
CA TYR A 82 -6.26 6.66 -2.79
C TYR A 82 -7.17 5.95 -3.78
N VAL A 83 -7.50 4.69 -3.51
CA VAL A 83 -8.46 3.93 -4.31
C VAL A 83 -9.84 4.04 -3.71
N VAL A 84 -10.79 4.53 -4.51
CA VAL A 84 -12.18 4.74 -4.13
C VAL A 84 -13.09 3.89 -5.01
N SER A 85 -14.17 3.37 -4.43
CA SER A 85 -15.15 2.60 -5.18
C SER A 85 -16.07 3.48 -6.02
N SER A 86 -16.52 3.00 -7.19
CA SER A 86 -17.44 3.73 -8.07
C SER A 86 -18.73 4.13 -7.33
N GLY A 87 -19.09 5.41 -7.43
CA GLY A 87 -20.26 5.97 -6.75
C GLY A 87 -20.05 6.21 -5.25
N ASP A 88 -18.81 6.36 -4.80
CA ASP A 88 -18.47 6.81 -3.44
C ASP A 88 -17.75 8.17 -3.49
N ALA A 89 -18.48 9.21 -3.91
CA ALA A 89 -17.94 10.56 -4.00
C ALA A 89 -17.51 11.13 -2.64
N PHE A 90 -18.15 10.69 -1.56
CA PHE A 90 -17.84 11.13 -0.21
C PHE A 90 -16.43 10.71 0.21
N SER A 91 -16.05 9.45 -0.03
CA SER A 91 -14.69 9.00 0.28
C SER A 91 -13.62 9.72 -0.55
N ALA A 92 -13.93 10.06 -1.80
CA ALA A 92 -13.01 10.85 -2.64
C ALA A 92 -12.83 12.28 -2.11
N GLN A 93 -13.91 12.95 -1.70
CA GLN A 93 -13.83 14.29 -1.09
C GLN A 93 -13.04 14.27 0.22
N ARG A 94 -13.25 13.25 1.06
CA ARG A 94 -12.49 13.08 2.31
C ARG A 94 -10.99 12.88 2.07
N ALA A 95 -10.60 12.23 0.98
CA ALA A 95 -9.19 12.11 0.60
C ALA A 95 -8.55 13.47 0.29
N VAL A 96 -9.27 14.33 -0.43
CA VAL A 96 -8.81 15.70 -0.72
C VAL A 96 -8.72 16.55 0.55
N GLU A 97 -9.73 16.46 1.42
CA GLU A 97 -9.72 17.16 2.72
C GLU A 97 -8.56 16.71 3.61
N PHE A 98 -8.27 15.40 3.62
CA PHE A 98 -7.17 14.83 4.39
C PHE A 98 -5.80 15.32 3.91
N GLU A 99 -5.56 15.36 2.60
CA GLU A 99 -4.30 15.88 2.04
C GLU A 99 -4.16 17.39 2.29
N ARG A 100 -5.24 18.17 2.17
CA ARG A 100 -5.24 19.59 2.57
C ARG A 100 -4.87 19.75 4.05
N GLY A 101 -5.40 18.89 4.91
CA GLY A 101 -5.07 18.89 6.34
C GLY A 101 -3.61 18.50 6.63
N LEU A 102 -2.97 17.68 5.80
CA LEU A 102 -1.53 17.42 5.88
C LEU A 102 -0.70 18.64 5.48
N GLU A 103 -1.10 19.33 4.40
CA GLU A 103 -0.47 20.58 3.95
C GLU A 103 -0.53 21.68 5.01
N GLU A 104 -1.70 21.87 5.63
CA GLU A 104 -1.90 22.89 6.67
C GLU A 104 -1.07 22.61 7.92
N ARG A 105 -1.00 21.34 8.36
CA ARG A 105 -0.17 20.95 9.51
C ARG A 105 1.31 21.18 9.28
N GLU A 106 1.82 20.86 8.09
CA GLU A 106 3.23 21.14 7.76
C GLU A 106 3.52 22.64 7.69
N LYS A 107 2.60 23.45 7.15
CA LYS A 107 2.75 24.92 7.14
C LYS A 107 2.80 25.50 8.55
N GLN A 108 1.95 24.99 9.44
CA GLN A 108 1.94 25.37 10.86
C GLN A 108 3.25 24.98 11.54
N TRP A 109 3.69 23.73 11.35
CA TRP A 109 4.96 23.24 11.86
C TRP A 109 6.14 24.13 11.43
N ARG A 110 6.23 24.46 10.14
CA ARG A 110 7.30 25.34 9.61
C ARG A 110 7.24 26.74 10.20
N ALA A 111 6.05 27.33 10.34
CA ALA A 111 5.90 28.65 10.94
C ALA A 111 6.25 28.68 12.44
N GLU A 112 6.00 27.58 13.16
CA GLU A 112 6.42 27.41 14.56
C GLU A 112 7.94 27.23 14.67
N GLU A 113 8.54 26.46 13.76
CA GLU A 113 9.98 26.22 13.71
C GLU A 113 10.74 27.51 13.38
N GLU A 114 10.30 28.29 12.39
CA GLU A 114 10.84 29.62 12.07
C GLU A 114 10.76 30.58 13.27
N ARG A 115 9.64 30.60 13.99
CA ARG A 115 9.47 31.43 15.21
C ARG A 115 10.39 31.00 16.36
N ASN A 116 10.57 29.69 16.53
CA ASN A 116 11.47 29.14 17.54
C ASN A 116 12.93 29.46 17.21
N ASP A 117 13.31 29.39 15.93
CA ASP A 117 14.65 29.75 15.45
C ASP A 117 14.93 31.25 15.62
N GLU A 118 13.96 32.13 15.33
CA GLU A 118 14.08 33.58 15.62
C GLU A 118 14.29 33.85 17.12
N THR A 119 13.58 33.12 17.98
CA THR A 119 13.71 33.23 19.45
C THR A 119 15.04 32.65 19.94
N ALA A 120 15.52 31.57 19.31
CA ALA A 120 16.77 30.90 19.64
C ALA A 120 18.01 31.66 19.12
N ASN A 121 17.92 32.34 17.98
CA ASN A 121 18.99 33.20 17.45
C ASN A 121 19.21 34.45 18.33
N GLY A 122 18.24 34.78 19.20
CA GLY A 122 18.42 35.71 20.32
C GLY A 122 19.23 35.14 21.52
N LYS A 123 19.53 33.84 21.54
CA LYS A 123 20.35 33.15 22.55
C LYS A 123 21.59 32.50 21.92
N VAL A 124 22.67 33.28 21.91
CA VAL A 124 24.10 32.87 21.86
C VAL A 124 24.46 31.75 20.87
N LYS A 125 25.02 32.15 19.72
CA LYS A 125 25.84 31.31 18.85
C LYS A 125 27.06 30.81 19.64
N ILE A 126 27.10 29.53 20.00
CA ILE A 126 28.31 28.89 20.53
C ILE A 126 29.11 28.39 19.33
N GLU A 127 30.17 29.11 19.00
CA GLU A 127 31.14 28.69 18.00
C GLU A 127 32.19 27.82 18.68
N VAL A 128 32.24 26.53 18.31
CA VAL A 128 33.29 25.61 18.78
C VAL A 128 34.36 25.55 17.70
N THR A 129 35.55 26.06 18.03
CA THR A 129 36.74 25.99 17.17
C THR A 129 37.54 24.76 17.58
N ASN A 130 37.72 23.81 16.67
CA ASN A 130 38.62 22.68 16.88
C ASN A 130 40.09 23.14 16.78
N GLU A 131 41.03 22.35 17.31
CA GLU A 131 42.49 22.62 17.26
C GLU A 131 43.04 22.83 15.83
N ASP A 132 42.32 22.36 14.82
CA ASP A 132 42.63 22.54 13.39
C ASP A 132 42.13 23.89 12.80
N GLY A 133 41.60 24.80 13.62
CA GLY A 133 41.12 26.12 13.18
C GLY A 133 39.79 26.10 12.42
N VAL A 134 39.06 24.99 12.44
CA VAL A 134 37.73 24.87 11.80
C VAL A 134 36.64 25.23 12.80
N THR A 135 35.99 26.37 12.58
CA THR A 135 34.79 26.80 13.32
C THR A 135 33.58 26.04 12.78
N LYS A 136 32.92 25.25 13.63
CA LYS A 136 31.67 24.55 13.26
C LYS A 136 30.51 25.08 14.10
N SER A 137 29.49 25.60 13.43
CA SER A 137 28.22 25.98 14.07
C SER A 137 27.36 24.72 14.28
N THR A 138 27.02 24.41 15.53
CA THR A 138 26.25 23.19 15.88
C THR A 138 24.84 23.15 15.28
N GLN A 139 24.29 24.30 14.87
CA GLN A 139 22.96 24.40 14.25
C GLN A 139 22.92 23.90 12.78
N GLU A 140 24.04 23.88 12.04
CA GLU A 140 24.02 23.49 10.63
C GLU A 140 23.89 21.97 10.39
N GLU A 141 24.24 21.14 11.38
CA GLU A 141 24.20 19.68 11.22
C GLU A 141 22.81 19.07 11.46
N THR A 142 21.92 19.71 12.23
CA THR A 142 20.60 19.13 12.58
C THR A 142 19.56 19.29 11.47
N MET A 143 19.62 20.37 10.69
CA MET A 143 18.67 20.64 9.59
C MET A 143 19.06 19.98 8.24
N ARG A 144 20.32 19.55 8.06
CA ARG A 144 20.84 19.08 6.76
C ARG A 144 20.44 17.65 6.37
N GLY A 145 19.72 16.93 7.23
CA GLY A 145 19.48 15.48 7.08
C GLY A 145 18.06 15.05 6.73
N GLU A 146 17.05 15.91 6.88
CA GLU A 146 15.65 15.52 6.70
C GLU A 146 15.11 15.89 5.31
N ARG A 147 14.43 14.92 4.67
CA ARG A 147 13.84 15.12 3.34
C ARG A 147 12.67 16.11 3.46
N PRO A 148 12.43 16.96 2.44
CA PRO A 148 11.28 17.83 2.43
C PRO A 148 9.97 17.02 2.48
N ALA A 149 8.96 17.55 3.17
CA ALA A 149 7.64 16.95 3.20
C ALA A 149 7.02 16.94 1.80
N CYS A 150 6.63 15.76 1.34
CA CYS A 150 6.04 15.54 0.02
C CYS A 150 4.52 15.76 0.09
N LEU A 151 4.11 17.01 -0.07
CA LEU A 151 2.74 17.51 0.09
C LEU A 151 2.32 18.31 -1.13
N GLY A 152 1.02 18.37 -1.41
CA GLY A 152 0.51 19.00 -2.62
C GLY A 152 -0.14 18.02 -3.60
N PRO A 153 -0.80 18.55 -4.64
CA PRO A 153 -1.45 17.76 -5.68
C PRO A 153 -0.47 16.83 -6.41
N ASP A 154 0.83 17.14 -6.40
CA ASP A 154 1.88 16.37 -7.07
C ASP A 154 2.18 15.02 -6.37
N HIS A 155 1.78 14.91 -5.10
CA HIS A 155 2.16 13.79 -4.23
C HIS A 155 1.02 12.84 -3.90
N TYR A 156 -0.17 13.07 -4.44
CA TYR A 156 -1.28 12.13 -4.29
C TYR A 156 -2.13 12.02 -5.56
N ASN A 157 -2.85 10.91 -5.68
CA ASN A 157 -3.82 10.72 -6.75
C ASN A 157 -5.02 9.91 -6.25
N ILE A 158 -6.19 10.17 -6.81
CA ILE A 158 -7.40 9.43 -6.51
C ILE A 158 -7.75 8.56 -7.71
N ALA A 159 -7.82 7.25 -7.50
CA ALA A 159 -8.18 6.28 -8.51
C ALA A 159 -9.56 5.69 -8.21
N ILE A 160 -10.45 5.71 -9.21
CA ILE A 160 -11.80 5.17 -9.09
C ILE A 160 -11.83 3.76 -9.68
N VAL A 161 -12.27 2.80 -8.89
CA VAL A 161 -12.41 1.39 -9.28
C VAL A 161 -13.87 0.98 -9.15
N PRO A 162 -14.45 0.21 -10.09
CA PRO A 162 -15.83 -0.26 -9.96
C PRO A 162 -16.03 -1.09 -8.69
N ARG A 163 -17.22 -1.02 -8.10
CA ARG A 163 -17.55 -1.85 -6.92
C ARG A 163 -17.51 -3.34 -7.28
N ALA A 164 -16.80 -4.14 -6.48
CA ALA A 164 -16.74 -5.59 -6.63
C ALA A 164 -18.13 -6.25 -6.62
N ARG A 165 -19.04 -5.71 -5.81
CA ARG A 165 -20.45 -6.12 -5.76
C ARG A 165 -21.34 -4.89 -5.64
N LYS A 166 -22.33 -4.76 -6.52
CA LYS A 166 -23.35 -3.71 -6.45
C LYS A 166 -24.37 -4.03 -5.34
N ILE A 167 -25.01 -2.99 -4.82
CA ILE A 167 -26.10 -3.14 -3.85
C ILE A 167 -27.24 -3.91 -4.55
N HIS A 168 -27.87 -4.86 -3.85
CA HIS A 168 -28.89 -5.78 -4.37
C HIS A 168 -28.44 -6.73 -5.49
N GLN A 169 -27.14 -6.83 -5.76
CA GLN A 169 -26.64 -7.80 -6.73
C GLN A 169 -26.70 -9.23 -6.16
N PRO A 170 -27.26 -10.21 -6.91
CA PRO A 170 -27.29 -11.60 -6.50
C PRO A 170 -25.88 -12.20 -6.46
N LEU A 171 -25.69 -13.21 -5.61
CA LEU A 171 -24.39 -13.87 -5.44
C LEU A 171 -23.89 -14.54 -6.73
N LEU A 172 -24.80 -14.97 -7.62
CA LEU A 172 -24.46 -15.64 -8.87
C LEU A 172 -23.82 -14.71 -9.92
N THR A 173 -24.24 -13.43 -9.97
CA THR A 173 -23.67 -12.46 -10.92
C THR A 173 -22.48 -11.70 -10.32
N THR A 174 -22.24 -11.84 -9.01
CA THR A 174 -21.13 -11.20 -8.29
C THR A 174 -19.75 -11.58 -8.86
N PRO A 175 -19.45 -12.82 -9.28
CA PRO A 175 -18.17 -13.15 -9.90
C PRO A 175 -17.84 -12.31 -11.12
N LEU A 176 -18.83 -11.98 -11.97
CA LEU A 176 -18.61 -11.16 -13.17
C LEU A 176 -18.22 -9.72 -12.80
N SER A 177 -18.88 -9.12 -11.83
CA SER A 177 -18.50 -7.78 -11.34
C SER A 177 -17.16 -7.80 -10.59
N CYS A 178 -16.85 -8.87 -9.87
CA CYS A 178 -15.54 -9.07 -9.25
C CYS A 178 -14.42 -9.16 -10.30
N LEU A 179 -14.63 -9.89 -11.40
CA LEU A 179 -13.65 -9.99 -12.49
C LEU A 179 -13.46 -8.65 -13.21
N TRP A 180 -14.53 -7.92 -13.46
CA TRP A 180 -14.44 -6.56 -14.00
C TRP A 180 -13.66 -5.63 -13.06
N THR A 181 -13.93 -5.73 -11.76
CA THR A 181 -13.19 -4.99 -10.73
C THR A 181 -11.73 -5.39 -10.68
N LEU A 182 -11.43 -6.67 -10.84
CA LEU A 182 -10.06 -7.19 -10.87
C LEU A 182 -9.28 -6.60 -12.06
N TYR A 183 -9.90 -6.60 -13.25
CA TYR A 183 -9.32 -6.00 -14.44
C TYR A 183 -9.02 -4.50 -14.23
N CYS A 184 -10.01 -3.73 -13.74
CA CYS A 184 -9.82 -2.31 -13.46
C CYS A 184 -8.82 -2.03 -12.31
N SER A 185 -8.62 -2.97 -11.39
CA SER A 185 -7.69 -2.82 -10.26
C SER A 185 -6.22 -2.81 -10.72
N PHE A 186 -5.90 -3.36 -11.89
CA PHE A 186 -4.54 -3.28 -12.42
C PHE A 186 -4.12 -1.86 -12.78
N THR A 187 -5.04 -1.00 -13.22
CA THR A 187 -4.72 0.39 -13.57
C THR A 187 -4.07 1.16 -12.41
N PRO A 188 -4.70 1.30 -11.22
CA PRO A 188 -4.08 1.99 -10.10
C PRO A 188 -2.85 1.25 -9.55
N LEU A 189 -2.74 -0.07 -9.70
CA LEU A 189 -1.55 -0.81 -9.26
C LEU A 189 -0.35 -0.58 -10.17
N LEU A 190 -0.55 -0.53 -11.49
CA LEU A 190 0.51 -0.47 -12.48
C LEU A 190 1.00 0.95 -12.77
N ARG A 191 0.14 1.97 -12.56
CA ARG A 191 0.45 3.36 -12.87
C ARG A 191 -0.34 4.29 -11.97
N ALA A 192 0.30 5.31 -11.40
CA ALA A 192 -0.40 6.54 -11.07
C ALA A 192 -0.42 7.41 -12.35
N PRO A 193 -1.59 7.94 -12.76
CA PRO A 193 -1.64 8.81 -13.94
C PRO A 193 -0.64 9.96 -13.76
N PRO A 194 0.23 10.22 -14.75
CA PRO A 194 1.13 11.37 -14.70
C PRO A 194 0.32 12.66 -14.78
N PHE A 195 0.88 13.76 -14.27
CA PHE A 195 0.29 15.10 -14.43
C PHE A 195 0.22 15.54 -15.91
N LEU A 196 1.08 14.98 -16.78
CA LEU A 196 1.12 15.22 -18.22
C LEU A 196 1.18 13.91 -19.02
N PRO A 197 0.39 13.73 -20.09
CA PRO A 197 0.52 12.61 -21.01
C PRO A 197 1.89 12.62 -21.70
N ASP A 198 2.54 11.45 -21.80
CA ASP A 198 3.78 11.18 -22.57
C ASP A 198 5.12 11.79 -22.13
N GLN A 199 5.20 12.46 -20.98
CA GLN A 199 6.50 12.88 -20.44
C GLN A 199 7.13 11.77 -19.57
N GLN A 200 8.42 11.49 -19.79
CA GLN A 200 9.17 10.58 -18.91
C GLN A 200 9.34 11.21 -17.53
N PRO A 201 9.33 10.39 -16.44
CA PRO A 201 9.49 10.91 -15.10
C PRO A 201 10.86 11.58 -14.96
N THR A 202 10.84 12.89 -14.72
CA THR A 202 12.02 13.73 -14.54
C THR A 202 12.46 13.77 -13.08
N THR A 203 11.49 13.65 -12.16
CA THR A 203 11.75 13.66 -10.73
C THR A 203 11.71 12.24 -10.15
N PRO A 204 12.44 11.97 -9.04
CA PRO A 204 12.31 10.71 -8.31
C PRO A 204 10.88 10.45 -7.82
N TYR A 205 10.09 11.52 -7.64
CA TYR A 205 8.68 11.44 -7.23
C TYR A 205 7.79 10.92 -8.34
N GLU A 206 7.93 11.44 -9.56
CA GLU A 206 7.23 10.95 -10.74
C GLU A 206 7.61 9.49 -11.05
N ALA A 207 8.89 9.14 -10.87
CA ALA A 207 9.36 7.77 -11.05
C ALA A 207 8.70 6.81 -10.04
N ALA A 208 8.54 7.23 -8.78
CA ALA A 208 7.85 6.44 -7.77
C ALA A 208 6.34 6.33 -8.05
N ALA A 209 5.71 7.39 -8.54
CA ALA A 209 4.32 7.39 -8.95
C ALA A 209 4.06 6.42 -10.14
N ALA A 210 5.01 6.33 -11.07
CA ALA A 210 4.93 5.44 -12.23
C ALA A 210 5.26 3.96 -11.93
N ASP A 211 5.91 3.67 -10.79
CA ASP A 211 6.28 2.32 -10.37
C ASP A 211 5.15 1.62 -9.58
N LEU A 212 5.31 0.32 -9.33
CA LEU A 212 4.42 -0.45 -8.46
C LEU A 212 4.41 0.11 -7.03
N PRO A 213 3.26 0.07 -6.33
CA PRO A 213 3.18 0.47 -4.93
C PRO A 213 4.12 -0.39 -4.07
N ASP A 214 4.84 0.23 -3.16
CA ASP A 214 5.64 -0.49 -2.16
C ASP A 214 4.75 -1.12 -1.09
N LEU A 215 3.68 -0.41 -0.75
CA LEU A 215 2.75 -0.76 0.33
C LEU A 215 1.31 -0.53 -0.10
N ILE A 216 0.44 -1.49 0.18
CA ILE A 216 -1.00 -1.45 -0.02
C ILE A 216 -1.63 -1.59 1.37
N ILE A 217 -2.39 -0.59 1.80
CA ILE A 217 -3.08 -0.60 3.10
C ILE A 217 -4.59 -0.61 2.85
N THR A 218 -5.31 -1.46 3.57
CA THR A 218 -6.77 -1.46 3.52
C THR A 218 -7.40 -1.98 4.80
N ASN A 219 -8.58 -1.46 5.13
CA ASN A 219 -9.48 -1.96 6.16
C ASN A 219 -10.82 -2.44 5.56
N GLY A 220 -10.86 -2.60 4.24
CA GLY A 220 -12.06 -2.38 3.47
C GLY A 220 -12.91 -3.62 3.09
N PRO A 221 -14.08 -3.34 2.47
CA PRO A 221 -15.05 -4.32 1.99
C PRO A 221 -14.57 -5.02 0.69
N ALA A 222 -15.46 -5.73 -0.01
CA ALA A 222 -15.14 -6.62 -1.14
C ALA A 222 -14.17 -6.05 -2.19
N THR A 223 -14.22 -4.76 -2.54
CA THR A 223 -13.28 -4.14 -3.49
C THR A 223 -11.81 -4.25 -3.03
N ALA A 224 -11.55 -4.10 -1.73
CA ALA A 224 -10.20 -4.24 -1.15
C ALA A 224 -9.65 -5.65 -1.32
N VAL A 225 -10.50 -6.67 -1.15
CA VAL A 225 -10.13 -8.06 -1.38
C VAL A 225 -9.68 -8.26 -2.83
N ILE A 226 -10.40 -7.68 -3.79
CA ILE A 226 -10.08 -7.78 -5.21
C ILE A 226 -8.76 -7.08 -5.55
N ILE A 227 -8.49 -5.91 -4.96
CA ILE A 227 -7.22 -5.20 -5.16
C ILE A 227 -6.04 -6.01 -4.59
N ILE A 228 -6.20 -6.60 -3.41
CA ILE A 228 -5.18 -7.50 -2.84
C ILE A 228 -4.96 -8.70 -3.76
N LEU A 229 -6.03 -9.30 -4.30
CA LEU A 229 -5.91 -10.40 -5.25
C LEU A 229 -5.16 -9.97 -6.53
N ALA A 230 -5.45 -8.78 -7.08
CA ALA A 230 -4.69 -8.24 -8.22
C ALA A 230 -3.20 -8.05 -7.87
N SER A 231 -2.90 -7.56 -6.66
CA SER A 231 -1.52 -7.40 -6.20
C SER A 231 -0.79 -8.75 -6.06
N LEU A 232 -1.51 -9.79 -5.63
CA LEU A 232 -0.99 -11.16 -5.54
C LEU A 232 -0.70 -11.72 -6.94
N ILE A 233 -1.57 -11.46 -7.93
CA ILE A 233 -1.32 -11.86 -9.33
C ILE A 233 -0.05 -11.19 -9.87
N LEU A 234 0.15 -9.90 -9.59
CA LEU A 234 1.38 -9.19 -10.00
C LEU A 234 2.64 -9.81 -9.36
N ARG A 235 2.58 -10.16 -8.07
CA ARG A 235 3.67 -10.87 -7.37
C ARG A 235 3.89 -12.27 -7.93
N PHE A 236 2.81 -13.00 -8.21
CA PHE A 236 2.82 -14.34 -8.80
C PHE A 236 3.61 -14.39 -10.10
N LEU A 237 3.24 -13.51 -11.03
CA LEU A 237 3.87 -13.38 -12.35
C LEU A 237 5.22 -12.65 -12.30
N ASN A 238 5.64 -12.15 -11.13
CA ASN A 238 6.80 -11.27 -10.96
C ASN A 238 6.79 -10.06 -11.92
N TRP A 239 5.61 -9.54 -12.24
CA TRP A 239 5.45 -8.45 -13.20
C TRP A 239 6.21 -7.21 -12.74
N ARG A 240 7.04 -6.61 -13.61
CA ARG A 240 7.95 -5.49 -13.25
C ARG A 240 8.85 -5.77 -12.03
N GLY A 241 9.11 -7.04 -11.75
CA GLY A 241 9.87 -7.46 -10.56
C GLY A 241 9.10 -7.28 -9.25
N ALA A 242 7.76 -7.34 -9.26
CA ALA A 242 6.94 -7.14 -8.07
C ALA A 242 7.42 -7.97 -6.85
N ASN A 243 7.74 -9.25 -7.08
CA ASN A 243 8.22 -10.12 -6.00
C ASN A 243 9.72 -9.93 -5.74
N SER A 244 10.55 -9.85 -6.78
CA SER A 244 12.01 -9.71 -6.61
C SER A 244 12.42 -8.39 -5.96
N ARG A 245 11.67 -7.30 -6.21
CA ARG A 245 11.88 -5.97 -5.63
C ARG A 245 11.08 -5.76 -4.33
N SER A 246 10.40 -6.80 -3.81
CA SER A 246 9.57 -6.72 -2.60
C SER A 246 8.51 -5.61 -2.62
N LYS A 247 7.89 -5.40 -3.79
CA LYS A 247 6.79 -4.45 -4.02
C LYS A 247 5.44 -5.11 -3.69
N CYS A 248 4.38 -4.30 -3.68
CA CYS A 248 3.02 -4.73 -3.40
C CYS A 248 2.88 -5.45 -2.05
N LYS A 249 3.59 -4.97 -1.02
CA LYS A 249 3.37 -5.48 0.34
C LYS A 249 2.00 -5.04 0.82
N THR A 250 1.30 -5.91 1.51
CA THR A 250 -0.10 -5.71 1.87
C THR A 250 -0.26 -5.70 3.40
N VAL A 251 -0.96 -4.68 3.88
CA VAL A 251 -1.37 -4.57 5.29
C VAL A 251 -2.90 -4.49 5.30
N TYR A 252 -3.51 -5.48 5.94
CA TYR A 252 -4.93 -5.44 6.25
C TYR A 252 -5.12 -5.02 7.69
N VAL A 253 -6.01 -4.06 7.94
CA VAL A 253 -6.42 -3.66 9.29
C VAL A 253 -7.89 -4.03 9.46
N GLU A 254 -8.18 -4.94 10.38
CA GLU A 254 -9.57 -5.30 10.67
C GLU A 254 -10.33 -4.10 11.25
N SER A 255 -11.59 -3.96 10.85
CA SER A 255 -12.44 -2.83 11.26
C SER A 255 -12.65 -2.78 12.76
N PHE A 256 -12.74 -1.57 13.30
CA PHE A 256 -12.94 -1.32 14.73
C PHE A 256 -14.23 -1.96 15.24
N ALA A 257 -15.26 -2.04 14.41
CA ALA A 257 -16.54 -2.66 14.74
C ALA A 257 -16.46 -4.18 14.98
N ARG A 258 -15.34 -4.84 14.65
CA ARG A 258 -15.17 -6.29 14.78
C ARG A 258 -14.42 -6.63 16.05
N VAL A 259 -15.16 -6.81 17.14
CA VAL A 259 -14.61 -7.11 18.47
C VAL A 259 -14.28 -8.59 18.65
N LYS A 260 -15.27 -9.47 18.42
CA LYS A 260 -15.16 -10.91 18.74
C LYS A 260 -14.86 -11.81 17.55
N THR A 261 -15.21 -11.37 16.34
CA THR A 261 -15.09 -12.19 15.13
C THR A 261 -14.61 -11.38 13.95
N LEU A 262 -13.71 -11.95 13.16
CA LEU A 262 -13.21 -11.36 11.92
C LEU A 262 -14.34 -11.05 10.92
N SER A 263 -14.15 -10.03 10.10
CA SER A 263 -15.04 -9.76 8.96
C SER A 263 -14.93 -10.87 7.91
N LEU A 264 -15.87 -10.91 6.96
CA LEU A 264 -15.75 -11.85 5.84
C LEU A 264 -14.49 -11.55 5.00
N SER A 265 -14.23 -10.26 4.73
CA SER A 265 -12.99 -9.79 4.10
C SER A 265 -11.77 -10.23 4.90
N GLY A 266 -11.77 -10.01 6.21
CA GLY A 266 -10.68 -10.40 7.11
C GLY A 266 -10.40 -11.89 7.06
N ARG A 267 -11.43 -12.73 7.17
CA ARG A 267 -11.28 -14.20 7.06
C ARG A 267 -10.68 -14.65 5.72
N LEU A 268 -11.08 -14.01 4.63
CA LEU A 268 -10.56 -14.33 3.29
C LEU A 268 -9.11 -13.89 3.11
N LEU A 269 -8.76 -12.73 3.65
CA LEU A 269 -7.45 -12.11 3.48
C LEU A 269 -6.40 -12.60 4.47
N LEU A 270 -6.81 -13.21 5.58
CA LEU A 270 -5.93 -13.62 6.69
C LEU A 270 -4.70 -14.43 6.26
N ARG A 271 -4.82 -15.29 5.23
CA ARG A 271 -3.71 -16.08 4.70
C ARG A 271 -3.00 -15.45 3.51
N ILE A 272 -3.58 -14.41 2.93
CA ILE A 272 -3.13 -13.79 1.68
C ILE A 272 -2.23 -12.57 1.96
N VAL A 273 -2.61 -11.73 2.92
CA VAL A 273 -1.90 -10.46 3.19
C VAL A 273 -0.61 -10.67 3.95
N ASP A 274 0.35 -9.77 3.78
CA ASP A 274 1.66 -9.84 4.45
C ASP A 274 1.55 -9.57 5.96
N ARG A 275 0.76 -8.56 6.35
CA ARG A 275 0.42 -8.28 7.74
C ARG A 275 -1.08 -8.15 7.93
N PHE A 276 -1.57 -8.72 9.02
CA PHE A 276 -2.97 -8.70 9.39
C PHE A 276 -3.08 -8.10 10.80
N LEU A 277 -3.55 -6.86 10.89
CA LEU A 277 -3.64 -6.12 12.14
C LEU A 277 -5.06 -6.18 12.69
N VAL A 278 -5.17 -6.38 14.00
CA VAL A 278 -6.44 -6.36 14.72
C VAL A 278 -6.37 -5.36 15.87
N GLN A 279 -7.52 -4.77 16.19
CA GLN A 279 -7.64 -3.72 17.20
C GLN A 279 -8.11 -4.22 18.57
N TRP A 280 -8.54 -5.49 18.64
CA TRP A 280 -9.10 -6.13 19.82
C TRP A 280 -8.27 -7.35 20.21
N VAL A 281 -8.02 -7.52 21.51
CA VAL A 281 -7.18 -8.60 22.06
C VAL A 281 -7.81 -9.97 21.77
N GLU A 282 -9.13 -10.05 21.74
CA GLU A 282 -9.90 -11.26 21.46
C GLU A 282 -9.64 -11.83 20.06
N LEU A 283 -9.12 -11.01 19.14
CA LEU A 283 -8.77 -11.42 17.78
C LEU A 283 -7.27 -11.70 17.62
N GLU A 284 -6.47 -11.52 18.67
CA GLU A 284 -5.04 -11.81 18.64
C GLU A 284 -4.81 -13.28 18.29
N GLY A 285 -3.87 -13.54 17.37
CA GLY A 285 -3.56 -14.90 16.96
C GLY A 285 -4.66 -15.58 16.14
N ALA A 286 -5.73 -14.89 15.74
CA ALA A 286 -6.73 -15.44 14.83
C ALA A 286 -6.05 -15.99 13.55
N GLY A 287 -6.39 -17.25 13.22
CA GLY A 287 -5.76 -18.02 12.13
C GLY A 287 -4.23 -18.14 12.23
N GLY A 288 -3.67 -17.97 13.43
CA GLY A 288 -2.24 -18.05 13.73
C GLY A 288 -1.41 -16.91 13.15
N ARG A 289 -2.03 -15.78 12.77
CA ARG A 289 -1.34 -14.67 12.08
C ARG A 289 -1.77 -13.25 12.47
N ALA A 290 -2.95 -13.09 13.07
CA ALA A 290 -3.44 -11.76 13.43
C ALA A 290 -2.58 -11.13 14.53
N GLU A 291 -2.11 -9.89 14.29
CA GLU A 291 -1.28 -9.11 15.20
C GLU A 291 -2.14 -8.06 15.92
N PHE A 292 -2.23 -8.14 17.25
CA PHE A 292 -2.90 -7.12 18.04
C PHE A 292 -2.03 -5.87 18.18
N TRP A 293 -2.60 -4.71 17.82
CA TRP A 293 -1.91 -3.41 17.86
C TRP A 293 -2.64 -2.37 18.71
N GLY A 294 -3.67 -2.78 19.45
CA GLY A 294 -4.49 -1.86 20.24
C GLY A 294 -5.49 -1.06 19.41
N VAL A 295 -6.09 -0.07 20.05
CA VAL A 295 -7.08 0.82 19.43
C VAL A 295 -6.34 1.77 18.50
N LEU A 296 -6.51 1.56 17.19
CA LEU A 296 -5.85 2.33 16.15
C LEU A 296 -6.75 3.43 15.57
N VAL A 297 -8.06 3.36 15.84
CA VAL A 297 -9.12 4.29 15.41
C VAL A 297 -9.76 4.96 16.62
#